data_AF-A0A1H9ZQK7-F1
#
_entry.id   AF-A0A1H9ZQK7-F1
#
_cell.length_a   1.000
_cell.length_b   1.000
_cell.length_c   1.000
_cell.angle_alpha   90.00
_cell.angle_beta   90.00
_cell.angle_gamma   90.00
#
_symmetry.space_group_name_H-M   'P 1'
#
loop_
_entity.id
_entity.type
_entity.pdbx_description
1 polymer ?
#
loop_
_entity_poly.entity_id
_entity_poly.type
_entity_poly.pdbx_seq_one_letter_code
_entity_poly.pdbx_strand_id
1 'polypeptide(L)'
;MKKVEEATRLLIGQIKESKAYQDYTRLYSEIQKNPELLKRVNEYRKRRFEIHLSNVKDYSNMQEDLRREFSDIHSNELTLEFLIAEKHFSNMMKLVNHTILDSVQMDIDFLGD
;
A
#
# COMPACT_ATOMS: atom_id res chain seq x y z
N MET A 1 2.72 -7.61 -28.41
CA MET A 1 1.97 -6.82 -27.41
C MET A 1 0.67 -7.50 -26.99
N LYS A 2 -0.25 -7.85 -27.91
CA LYS A 2 -1.55 -8.49 -27.58
C LYS A 2 -1.51 -9.62 -26.52
N LYS A 3 -0.60 -10.60 -26.65
CA LYS A 3 -0.48 -11.72 -25.69
C LYS A 3 -0.02 -11.29 -24.30
N VAL A 4 0.87 -10.29 -24.23
CA VAL A 4 1.34 -9.72 -22.95
C VAL A 4 0.20 -8.95 -22.29
N GLU A 5 -0.54 -8.15 -23.06
CA GLU A 5 -1.72 -7.42 -22.55
C GLU A 5 -2.83 -8.35 -22.06
N GLU A 6 -2.98 -9.53 -22.67
CA GLU A 6 -3.94 -10.56 -22.24
C GLU A 6 -3.50 -11.21 -20.93
N ALA A 7 -2.22 -11.60 -20.81
CA ALA A 7 -1.65 -12.13 -19.58
C ALA A 7 -1.72 -11.12 -18.42
N THR A 8 -1.44 -9.84 -18.70
CA THR A 8 -1.58 -8.76 -17.71
C THR A 8 -3.03 -8.61 -17.26
N ARG A 9 -4.01 -8.73 -18.18
CA ARG A 9 -5.44 -8.70 -17.82
C ARG A 9 -5.85 -9.87 -16.92
N LEU A 10 -5.34 -11.07 -17.20
CA LEU A 10 -5.56 -12.24 -16.35
C LEU A 10 -4.96 -12.03 -14.95
N LEU A 11 -3.73 -11.54 -14.87
CA LEU A 11 -3.06 -11.21 -13.61
C LEU A 11 -3.84 -10.17 -12.81
N ILE A 12 -4.32 -9.11 -13.46
CA ILE A 12 -5.18 -8.10 -12.82
C ILE A 12 -6.47 -8.73 -12.29
N GLY A 13 -7.08 -9.65 -13.03
CA GLY A 13 -8.24 -10.42 -12.58
C GLY A 13 -7.95 -11.16 -11.28
N GLN A 14 -6.85 -11.93 -11.25
CA GLN A 14 -6.44 -12.69 -10.07
C GLN A 14 -6.09 -11.78 -8.88
N ILE A 15 -5.45 -10.63 -9.13
CA ILE A 15 -5.19 -9.62 -8.09
C ILE A 15 -6.51 -9.10 -7.52
N LYS A 16 -7.51 -8.82 -8.35
CA LYS A 16 -8.82 -8.34 -7.89
C LYS A 16 -9.62 -9.38 -7.12
N GLU A 17 -9.46 -10.66 -7.45
CA GLU A 17 -10.06 -11.78 -6.73
C GLU A 17 -9.29 -12.12 -5.44
N SER A 18 -8.05 -11.64 -5.29
CA SER A 18 -7.27 -11.88 -4.08
C SER A 18 -7.95 -11.28 -2.85
N LYS A 19 -7.93 -12.05 -1.76
CA LYS A 19 -8.46 -11.61 -0.47
C LYS A 19 -7.86 -10.28 -0.02
N ALA A 20 -6.56 -10.06 -0.25
CA ALA A 20 -5.88 -8.82 0.08
C ALA A 20 -6.48 -7.58 -0.61
N TYR A 21 -6.80 -7.69 -1.91
CA TYR A 21 -7.43 -6.59 -2.65
C TYR A 21 -8.89 -6.39 -2.25
N GLN A 22 -9.64 -7.48 -2.07
CA GLN A 22 -11.04 -7.42 -1.67
C GLN A 22 -11.22 -6.80 -0.28
N ASP A 23 -10.41 -7.21 0.70
CA ASP A 23 -10.41 -6.65 2.05
C ASP A 23 -10.00 -5.17 2.01
N TYR A 24 -8.95 -4.80 1.26
CA TYR A 24 -8.56 -3.40 1.07
C TYR A 24 -9.70 -2.55 0.48
N THR A 25 -10.34 -3.00 -0.61
CA THR A 25 -11.44 -2.27 -1.25
C THR A 25 -12.67 -2.15 -0.35
N ARG A 26 -13.01 -3.21 0.38
CA ARG A 26 -14.15 -3.22 1.31
C ARG A 26 -13.92 -2.24 2.45
N LEU A 27 -12.77 -2.34 3.13
CA LEU A 27 -12.41 -1.47 4.24
C LEU A 27 -12.29 -0.01 3.79
N TYR A 28 -11.71 0.24 2.62
CA TYR A 28 -11.66 1.59 2.05
C TYR A 28 -13.07 2.16 1.79
N SER A 29 -13.99 1.34 1.27
CA SER A 29 -15.37 1.76 1.04
C SER A 29 -16.08 2.13 2.34
N GLU A 30 -15.83 1.40 3.44
CA GLU A 30 -16.36 1.75 4.75
C GLU A 30 -15.74 3.03 5.31
N ILE A 31 -14.43 3.26 5.12
CA ILE A 31 -13.77 4.53 5.48
C ILE A 31 -14.37 5.70 4.67
N GLN A 32 -14.67 5.49 3.38
CA GLN A 32 -15.24 6.53 2.51
C GLN A 32 -16.63 6.99 2.96
N LYS A 33 -17.39 6.16 3.67
CA LYS A 33 -18.68 6.58 4.26
C LYS A 33 -18.52 7.69 5.30
N ASN A 34 -17.33 7.80 5.91
CA ASN A 34 -17.01 8.80 6.93
C ASN A 34 -15.95 9.78 6.39
N PRO A 35 -16.35 10.94 5.83
CA PRO A 35 -15.42 11.87 5.20
C PRO A 35 -14.34 12.42 6.15
N GLU A 36 -14.66 12.59 7.44
CA GLU A 36 -13.67 13.01 8.45
C GLU A 36 -12.60 11.94 8.69
N LEU A 37 -13.01 10.67 8.75
CA LEU A 37 -12.10 9.53 8.92
C LEU A 37 -11.23 9.36 7.67
N LEU A 38 -11.83 9.42 6.48
CA LEU A 38 -11.12 9.36 5.21
C LEU A 38 -10.04 10.43 5.10
N LYS A 39 -10.36 11.67 5.48
CA LYS A 39 -9.40 12.78 5.47
C LYS A 39 -8.20 12.46 6.38
N ARG A 40 -8.45 11.98 7.59
CA ARG A 40 -7.40 11.67 8.57
C ARG A 40 -6.54 10.46 8.15
N VAL A 41 -7.14 9.44 7.54
CA VAL A 41 -6.42 8.31 6.92
C VAL A 41 -5.55 8.77 5.76
N ASN A 42 -6.06 9.62 4.89
CA ASN A 42 -5.30 10.12 3.75
C ASN A 42 -4.12 11.01 4.19
N GLU A 43 -4.30 11.83 5.23
CA GLU A 43 -3.20 12.60 5.85
C GLU A 43 -2.12 11.67 6.42
N TYR A 44 -2.50 10.58 7.09
CA TYR A 44 -1.56 9.56 7.55
C TYR A 44 -0.79 8.92 6.39
N ARG A 45 -1.49 8.51 5.32
CA ARG A 45 -0.87 7.90 4.12
C ARG A 45 0.12 8.86 3.46
N LYS A 46 -0.26 10.13 3.32
CA LYS A 46 0.58 11.16 2.71
C LYS A 46 1.85 11.40 3.52
N ARG A 47 1.72 11.66 4.83
CA ARG A 47 2.88 11.85 5.71
C ARG A 47 3.78 10.62 5.77
N ARG A 48 3.19 9.42 5.81
CA ARG A 48 3.95 8.16 5.75
C ARG A 48 4.75 8.06 4.46
N PHE A 49 4.16 8.43 3.32
CA PHE A 49 4.85 8.44 2.04
C PHE A 49 5.98 9.49 1.98
N GLU A 50 5.74 10.70 2.50
CA GLU A 50 6.76 11.77 2.58
C GLU A 50 7.97 11.33 3.44
N ILE A 51 7.73 10.66 4.57
CA ILE A 51 8.79 10.09 5.41
C ILE A 51 9.59 9.02 4.66
N HIS A 52 8.91 8.12 3.93
CA HIS A 52 9.56 7.10 3.11
C HIS A 52 10.40 7.69 1.97
N LEU A 53 9.94 8.76 1.32
CA LEU A 53 10.64 9.37 0.20
C LEU A 53 11.86 10.19 0.64
N SER A 54 11.84 10.72 1.86
CA SER A 54 12.84 11.68 2.33
C SER A 54 14.16 11.03 2.77
N ASN A 55 14.27 9.69 2.81
CA ASN A 55 15.49 8.92 3.16
C ASN A 55 16.27 9.49 4.37
N VAL A 56 15.54 10.01 5.37
CA VAL A 56 16.11 10.76 6.50
C VAL A 56 16.65 9.79 7.55
N LYS A 57 17.82 10.08 8.12
CA LYS A 57 18.43 9.31 9.22
C LYS A 57 17.52 9.15 10.45
N ASP A 58 16.55 10.04 10.63
CA ASP A 58 15.54 10.03 11.71
C ASP A 58 14.24 9.30 11.36
N TYR A 59 14.24 8.44 10.34
CA TYR A 59 13.05 7.69 9.90
C TYR A 59 12.33 6.97 11.06
N SER A 60 13.07 6.36 12.00
CA SER A 60 12.46 5.68 13.15
C SER A 60 11.69 6.64 14.06
N ASN A 61 12.28 7.79 14.39
CA ASN A 61 11.65 8.82 15.24
C ASN A 61 10.43 9.41 14.54
N MET A 62 10.53 9.76 13.26
CA MET A 62 9.39 10.30 12.49
C MET A 62 8.24 9.28 12.36
N GLN A 63 8.54 7.99 12.24
CA GLN A 63 7.53 6.93 12.22
C GLN A 63 6.88 6.75 13.61
N GLU A 64 7.62 6.93 14.70
CA GLU A 64 7.07 6.91 16.06
C GLU A 64 6.17 8.12 16.33
N ASP A 65 6.61 9.32 15.98
CA ASP A 65 5.80 10.54 16.06
C ASP A 65 4.52 10.41 15.20
N LEU A 66 4.64 9.88 13.99
CA LEU A 66 3.48 9.60 13.14
C LEU A 66 2.53 8.59 13.80
N ARG A 67 3.03 7.51 14.39
CA ARG A 67 2.19 6.56 15.14
C ARG A 67 1.48 7.22 16.32
N ARG A 68 2.15 8.16 17.00
CA ARG A 68 1.61 8.90 18.14
C ARG A 68 0.56 9.93 17.74
N GLU A 69 0.83 10.74 16.72
CA GLU A 69 -0.11 11.74 16.16
C GLU A 69 -1.38 11.08 15.63
N PHE A 70 -1.25 9.88 15.03
CA PHE A 70 -2.36 9.12 14.50
C PHE A 70 -2.77 7.98 15.44
N SER A 71 -2.61 8.14 16.76
CA SER A 71 -3.09 7.14 17.72
C SER A 71 -4.61 6.95 17.62
N ASP A 72 -5.38 7.99 17.29
CA ASP A 72 -6.83 7.89 17.06
C ASP A 72 -7.18 6.93 15.91
N ILE A 73 -6.31 6.85 14.90
CA ILE A 73 -6.45 5.94 13.76
C ILE A 73 -6.14 4.50 14.20
N HIS A 74 -5.15 4.30 15.07
CA HIS A 74 -4.84 2.98 15.62
C HIS A 74 -5.89 2.51 16.64
N SER A 75 -6.59 3.43 17.30
CA SER A 75 -7.69 3.13 18.23
C SER A 75 -8.98 2.73 17.52
N ASN A 76 -9.16 3.09 16.25
CA ASN A 76 -10.33 2.72 15.46
C ASN A 76 -10.07 1.39 14.73
N GLU A 77 -10.75 0.33 15.16
CA GLU A 77 -10.62 -1.04 14.62
C GLU A 77 -10.69 -1.06 13.08
N LEU A 78 -11.66 -0.34 12.51
CA LEU A 78 -11.87 -0.27 11.06
C LEU A 78 -10.67 0.33 10.32
N THR A 79 -9.97 1.27 10.94
CA THR A 79 -8.83 1.93 10.32
C THR A 79 -7.55 1.13 10.50
N LEU A 80 -7.38 0.48 11.65
CA LEU A 80 -6.31 -0.47 11.88
C LEU A 80 -6.39 -1.64 10.90
N GLU A 81 -7.57 -2.23 10.72
CA GLU A 81 -7.81 -3.30 9.75
C GLU A 81 -7.49 -2.82 8.32
N PHE A 82 -7.89 -1.60 7.96
CA PHE A 82 -7.55 -1.02 6.66
C PHE A 82 -6.03 -0.91 6.45
N LEU A 83 -5.29 -0.42 7.44
CA LEU A 83 -3.83 -0.28 7.35
C LEU A 83 -3.13 -1.64 7.23
N ILE A 84 -3.65 -2.66 7.92
CA ILE A 84 -3.17 -4.05 7.78
C ILE A 84 -3.44 -4.53 6.35
N ALA A 85 -4.68 -4.42 5.86
CA ALA A 85 -5.05 -4.82 4.51
C ALA A 85 -4.23 -4.08 3.43
N GLU A 86 -3.99 -2.78 3.60
CA GLU A 86 -3.13 -1.98 2.72
C GLU A 86 -1.69 -2.50 2.70
N LYS A 87 -1.14 -2.88 3.86
CA LYS A 87 0.22 -3.44 3.95
C LYS A 87 0.31 -4.80 3.25
N HIS A 88 -0.68 -5.67 3.46
CA HIS A 88 -0.77 -6.96 2.78
C HIS A 88 -0.87 -6.79 1.27
N PHE A 89 -1.74 -5.89 0.80
CA PHE A 89 -1.90 -5.59 -0.63
C PHE A 89 -0.61 -4.99 -1.23
N SER A 90 0.02 -4.03 -0.55
CA SER A 90 1.28 -3.42 -1.02
C SER A 90 2.41 -4.46 -1.13
N ASN A 91 2.54 -5.36 -0.16
CA ASN A 91 3.54 -6.42 -0.21
C ASN A 91 3.28 -7.40 -1.36
N MET A 92 2.02 -7.77 -1.59
CA MET A 92 1.64 -8.62 -2.72
C MET A 92 2.02 -7.95 -4.06
N MET A 93 1.70 -6.66 -4.22
CA MET A 93 2.04 -5.91 -5.43
C MET A 93 3.56 -5.78 -5.62
N LYS A 94 4.32 -5.56 -4.55
CA LYS A 94 5.79 -5.56 -4.59
C LYS A 94 6.34 -6.91 -5.06
N LEU A 95 5.81 -8.01 -4.53
CA LEU A 95 6.23 -9.36 -4.91
C LEU A 95 5.92 -9.66 -6.38
N VAL A 96 4.73 -9.28 -6.85
CA VAL A 96 4.34 -9.41 -8.27
C VAL A 96 5.29 -8.60 -9.16
N ASN A 97 5.53 -7.33 -8.85
CA ASN A 97 6.45 -6.49 -9.61
C ASN A 97 7.87 -7.05 -9.60
N HIS A 98 8.39 -7.46 -8.44
CA HIS A 98 9.72 -8.03 -8.32
C HIS A 98 9.84 -9.31 -9.15
N THR A 99 8.84 -10.21 -9.09
CA THR A 99 8.83 -11.45 -9.89
C THR A 99 8.85 -11.16 -11.39
N ILE A 100 8.07 -10.16 -11.84
CA ILE A 100 8.04 -9.76 -13.25
C ILE A 100 9.38 -9.16 -13.67
N LEU A 101 9.95 -8.25 -12.88
CA LEU A 101 11.21 -7.56 -13.20
C LEU A 101 12.41 -8.52 -13.21
N ASP A 102 12.50 -9.38 -12.19
CA ASP A 102 13.53 -10.43 -12.05
C ASP A 102 13.46 -11.43 -13.22
N SER A 103 12.25 -11.92 -13.54
CA SER A 103 12.06 -12.92 -14.61
C SER A 103 12.34 -12.36 -16.02
N VAL A 104 12.20 -11.05 -16.22
CA VAL A 104 12.44 -10.39 -17.52
C VAL A 104 13.90 -10.00 -17.69
N GLN A 105 14.78 -10.26 -16.70
CA GLN A 105 16.17 -9.76 -16.65
C GLN A 105 16.23 -8.27 -17.00
N MET A 106 15.23 -7.51 -16.57
CA MET A 106 15.25 -6.07 -16.74
C MET A 106 16.27 -5.56 -15.74
N ASP A 107 17.38 -4.99 -16.24
CA ASP A 107 18.41 -4.42 -15.39
C ASP A 107 17.77 -3.30 -14.56
N ILE A 108 17.47 -3.61 -13.30
CA ILE A 108 16.87 -2.68 -12.32
C ILE A 108 17.89 -2.28 -11.26
N ASP A 109 19.13 -2.76 -11.38
CA ASP A 109 20.25 -2.44 -10.50
C ASP A 109 20.55 -0.93 -10.49
N PHE A 110 20.25 -0.24 -11.61
CA PHE A 110 20.37 1.22 -11.70
C PHE A 110 19.38 2.01 -10.82
N LEU A 111 18.32 1.40 -10.29
CA LEU A 111 17.31 2.10 -9.49
C LEU A 111 17.66 2.24 -8.00
N GLY A 112 18.64 1.48 -7.49
CA GLY A 112 19.12 1.56 -6.10
C GLY A 112 18.13 1.06 -5.04
N ASP A 113 18.68 0.53 -3.92
CA ASP A 113 17.94 0.09 -2.72
C ASP A 113 17.36 1.28 -1.91
#